data_AF-A0A392QJD5-F1
#
_entry.id   AF-A0A392QJD5-F1
#
_cell.length_a   1.000
_cell.length_b   1.000
_cell.length_c   1.000
_cell.angle_alpha   90.00
_cell.angle_beta   90.00
_cell.angle_gamma   90.00
#
_symmetry.space_group_name_H-M   'P 1'
#
loop_
_entity.id
_entity.type
_entity.pdbx_description
1 polymer ?
#
loop_
_entity_poly.entity_id
_entity_poly.type
_entity_poly.pdbx_seq_one_letter_code
_entity_poly.pdbx_strand_id
1 'polypeptide(L)' 'MCSSLWTCFILLSSLVFATFAANPRTPIDVPFGRNYVPTWAYDHIKYLNGGSEIQLNLDKST' A
#
# COMPACT_ATOMS: atom_id res chain seq x y z
N MET A 1 -19.57 -26.13 34.37
CA MET A 1 -20.09 -25.00 33.56
C MET A 1 -19.07 -23.85 33.41
N CYS A 2 -18.35 -23.42 34.46
CA CYS A 2 -17.32 -22.37 34.34
C CYS A 2 -16.18 -22.67 33.34
N SER A 3 -15.72 -23.93 33.25
CA SER A 3 -14.63 -24.32 32.34
C SER A 3 -15.00 -24.12 30.85
N SER A 4 -16.26 -24.44 30.48
CA SER A 4 -16.72 -24.32 29.09
C SER A 4 -16.83 -22.86 28.62
N LEU A 5 -17.32 -21.95 29.47
CA LEU A 5 -17.39 -20.53 29.15
C LEU A 5 -16.00 -19.92 29.00
N TRP A 6 -15.09 -20.27 29.90
CA TRP A 6 -13.70 -19.83 29.86
C TRP A 6 -12.98 -20.28 28.58
N THR A 7 -13.16 -21.54 28.18
CA THR A 7 -12.62 -22.04 26.90
C THR A 7 -13.22 -21.31 25.70
N CYS A 8 -14.51 -20.97 25.72
CA CYS A 8 -15.13 -20.20 24.64
C CYS A 8 -14.53 -18.79 24.54
N PHE A 9 -14.26 -18.12 25.65
CA PHE A 9 -13.64 -16.79 25.65
C PHE A 9 -12.20 -16.83 25.11
N ILE A 10 -11.41 -17.84 25.48
CA ILE A 10 -10.05 -18.01 24.95
C ILE A 10 -10.09 -18.25 23.45
N LEU A 11 -10.97 -19.14 22.98
CA LEU A 11 -11.11 -19.43 21.56
C LEU A 11 -11.54 -18.18 20.78
N LEU A 12 -12.55 -17.47 21.25
CA LEU A 12 -13.02 -16.24 20.61
C LEU A 12 -11.91 -15.17 20.55
N SER A 13 -11.18 -14.99 21.65
CA SER A 13 -10.03 -14.09 21.72
C SER A 13 -8.96 -14.48 20.70
N SER A 14 -8.59 -15.76 20.62
CA SER A 14 -7.60 -16.25 19.65
C SER A 14 -8.04 -16.05 18.20
N LEU A 15 -9.33 -16.23 17.87
CA LEU A 15 -9.86 -15.95 16.54
C LEU A 15 -9.76 -14.48 16.19
N VAL A 16 -10.08 -13.59 17.15
CA VAL A 16 -9.94 -12.14 16.94
C VAL A 16 -8.49 -11.76 16.69
N PHE A 17 -7.54 -12.23 17.51
CA PHE A 17 -6.11 -11.96 17.29
C PHE A 17 -5.59 -12.48 15.95
N ALA A 18 -6.09 -13.63 15.47
CA ALA A 18 -5.74 -14.16 14.15
C ALA A 18 -6.14 -13.21 13.01
N THR A 19 -7.23 -12.43 13.16
CA THR A 19 -7.63 -11.43 12.15
C THR A 19 -6.69 -10.23 12.09
N PHE A 20 -6.05 -9.86 13.21
CA PHE A 20 -5.04 -8.78 13.25
C PHE A 20 -3.68 -9.22 12.68
N ALA A 21 -3.41 -10.53 12.67
CA ALA A 21 -2.26 -11.12 12.01
C ALA A 21 -2.51 -11.42 10.52
N ALA A 22 -3.67 -11.01 9.96
CA ALA A 22 -3.94 -11.17 8.55
C ALA A 22 -2.93 -10.38 7.71
N ASN A 23 -2.57 -10.93 6.54
CA ASN A 23 -1.65 -10.27 5.63
C ASN A 23 -2.17 -8.86 5.31
N PRO A 24 -1.28 -7.84 5.33
CA PRO A 24 -1.67 -6.50 4.90
C PRO A 24 -2.15 -6.55 3.46
N ARG A 25 -3.02 -5.59 3.09
CA ARG A 25 -3.47 -5.45 1.70
C ARG A 25 -2.25 -5.32 0.80
N THR A 26 -2.27 -6.03 -0.32
CA THR A 26 -1.20 -5.93 -1.31
C THR A 26 -1.16 -4.52 -1.89
N PRO A 27 0.02 -3.99 -2.22
CA PRO A 27 0.14 -2.75 -2.98
C PRO A 27 -0.70 -2.82 -4.26
N ILE A 28 -1.36 -1.73 -4.60
CA ILE A 28 -2.12 -1.58 -5.85
C ILE A 28 -1.41 -0.52 -6.67
N ASP A 29 -0.97 -0.91 -7.86
CA ASP A 29 -0.31 0.01 -8.79
C ASP A 29 -1.31 1.03 -9.33
N VAL A 30 -0.89 2.30 -9.37
CA VAL A 30 -1.72 3.43 -9.79
C VAL A 30 -0.89 4.40 -10.63
N PRO A 31 -1.51 5.18 -11.53
CA PRO A 31 -0.80 6.22 -12.26
C PRO A 31 -0.20 7.26 -11.31
N PHE A 32 0.99 7.78 -11.66
CA PHE A 32 1.72 8.79 -10.89
C PHE A 32 0.85 9.97 -10.45
N GLY A 33 0.04 10.50 -11.37
CA GLY A 33 -0.83 11.67 -11.14
C GLY A 33 -1.94 11.44 -10.12
N ARG A 34 -2.17 10.22 -9.63
CA ARG A 34 -3.13 9.94 -8.55
C ARG A 34 -2.62 10.43 -7.20
N ASN A 35 -1.31 10.28 -6.95
CA ASN A 35 -0.71 10.49 -5.63
C ASN A 35 0.38 11.57 -5.63
N TYR A 36 0.93 11.90 -6.80
CA TYR A 36 2.09 12.78 -6.92
C TYR A 36 1.88 13.86 -7.97
N VAL A 37 2.51 15.00 -7.75
CA VAL A 37 2.61 16.10 -8.72
C VAL A 37 4.08 16.47 -8.87
N PRO A 38 4.54 16.75 -10.10
CA PRO A 38 5.91 17.20 -10.31
C PRO A 38 6.10 18.61 -9.74
N THR A 39 7.31 18.90 -9.26
CA THR A 39 7.66 20.19 -8.65
C THR A 39 8.69 20.98 -9.45
N TRP A 40 9.48 20.31 -10.28
CA TRP A 40 10.57 20.90 -11.06
C TRP A 40 10.78 20.12 -12.35
N ALA A 41 11.29 20.82 -13.39
CA ALA A 41 11.63 20.25 -14.70
C ALA A 41 10.57 19.28 -15.25
N TYR A 42 9.38 19.82 -15.51
CA TYR A 42 8.20 19.02 -15.90
C TYR A 42 8.45 18.27 -17.22
N ASP A 43 9.23 18.87 -18.10
CA ASP A 43 9.69 18.32 -19.38
C ASP A 43 10.69 17.16 -19.22
N HIS A 44 11.31 17.03 -18.04
CA HIS A 44 12.26 15.96 -17.73
C HIS A 44 11.61 14.75 -17.06
N ILE A 45 10.28 14.71 -17.00
CA ILE A 45 9.51 13.57 -16.50
C ILE A 45 8.76 12.96 -17.67
N LYS A 46 9.19 11.77 -18.09
CA LYS A 46 8.54 11.04 -19.19
C LYS A 46 7.49 10.11 -18.63
N TYR A 47 6.24 10.29 -19.05
CA TYR A 47 5.14 9.42 -18.69
C TYR A 47 4.98 8.30 -19.71
N LEU A 48 5.10 7.06 -19.25
CA LEU A 48 4.90 5.86 -20.05
C LEU A 48 3.59 5.18 -19.61
N ASN A 49 2.94 4.45 -20.52
CA ASN A 49 1.75 3.65 -20.20
C ASN A 49 0.66 4.44 -19.43
N GLY A 50 0.38 5.67 -19.87
CA GLY A 50 -0.60 6.55 -19.21
C GLY A 50 -0.19 7.02 -17.80
N GLY A 51 1.11 6.98 -17.47
CA GLY A 51 1.65 7.38 -16.17
C GLY A 51 1.77 6.25 -15.16
N SER A 52 1.55 4.99 -15.57
CA SER A 52 1.85 3.82 -14.73
C SER A 52 3.35 3.63 -14.50
N GLU A 53 4.19 4.15 -15.40
CA GLU A 53 5.64 4.22 -15.25
C GLU A 53 6.10 5.62 -15.62
N ILE A 54 7.09 6.14 -14.90
CA ILE A 54 7.73 7.41 -15.23
C ILE A 54 9.25 7.25 -15.27
N GLN A 55 9.90 8.04 -16.11
CA GLN A 55 11.35 8.17 -16.13
C GLN A 55 11.73 9.60 -15.80
N LEU A 56 12.74 9.75 -14.94
CA LEU A 56 13.35 11.03 -14.62
C LEU A 56 14.61 11.19 -15.46
N ASN A 57 14.65 12.27 -16.23
CA ASN A 57 15.81 12.66 -17.01
C ASN A 57 16.65 13.65 -16.23
N LEU A 58 17.97 13.44 -16.22
CA LEU A 58 18.92 14.34 -15.58
C LEU A 58 20.02 14.70 -16.57
N ASP A 59 20.21 16.00 -16.79
CA ASP A 59 21.35 16.55 -17.50
C ASP A 59 21.89 17.84 -16.82
N LYS A 60 22.82 18.53 -17.47
CA LYS A 60 23.42 19.77 -16.93
C LYS A 60 22.40 20.92 -16.91
N SER A 61 21.47 20.89 -17.84
CA SER A 61 20.34 21.78 -18.07
C SER A 61 19.36 21.79 -16.91
N THR A 62 18.81 20.61 -16.67
CA THR A 62 18.06 20.16 -15.52
C THR A 62 17.66 18.70 -15.74
#